data_AF-A0A1H4Y2H9-F1
#
_entry.id   AF-A0A1H4Y2H9-F1
#
_cell.length_a   1.000
_cell.length_b   1.000
_cell.length_c   1.000
_cell.angle_alpha   90.00
_cell.angle_beta   90.00
_cell.angle_gamma   90.00
#
_symmetry.space_group_name_H-M   'P 1'
#
loop_
_entity.id
_entity.type
_entity.pdbx_description
1 polymer ?
#
loop_
_entity_poly.entity_id
_entity_poly.type
_entity_poly.pdbx_seq_one_letter_code
_entity_poly.pdbx_strand_id
1 'polypeptide(L)'
;MFYTKPTKNGIGIEIWGTHDDIYTVHSIIQKFWGNENNDNIKNSDQRDNTISGLSRELRKAHEGSRLKRKNSHFSFEEIEHFGCKISWVHIIFSLSALRYNMRYSETNKLELSILMQFEYWLEKSAIAYDGKNGMNLEPFFNGAINGGDQYIYLLLWSIDADFLRLKGGKRAFRKLPQLLKRGVMFTPEYQEYEKFIKSDLKRLNCEISQLEIDDSDIDYENLKW
;
A
#
# COMPACT_ATOMS: atom_id res chain seq x y z
N MET A 1 -4.28 18.74 -7.09
CA MET A 1 -4.70 17.33 -7.17
C MET A 1 -3.43 16.48 -7.21
N PHE A 2 -3.33 15.45 -6.36
CA PHE A 2 -2.16 14.56 -6.39
C PHE A 2 -2.19 13.64 -7.63
N TYR A 3 -1.05 13.04 -7.94
CA TYR A 3 -0.90 12.04 -8.98
C TYR A 3 0.16 11.02 -8.59
N THR A 4 0.19 9.88 -9.28
CA THR A 4 1.23 8.86 -9.06
C THR A 4 2.00 8.57 -10.34
N LYS A 5 3.21 8.07 -10.18
CA LYS A 5 4.06 7.54 -11.25
C LYS A 5 4.71 6.23 -10.82
N PRO A 6 4.93 5.27 -11.73
CA PRO A 6 5.75 4.12 -11.39
C PRO A 6 7.18 4.56 -11.11
N THR A 7 7.80 3.91 -10.14
CA THR A 7 9.23 4.05 -9.84
C THR A 7 10.06 3.46 -10.98
N LYS A 8 11.33 3.89 -11.12
CA LYS A 8 12.15 3.57 -12.30
C LYS A 8 12.38 2.06 -12.46
N ASN A 9 12.56 1.35 -11.36
CA ASN A 9 12.71 -0.10 -11.31
C ASN A 9 11.40 -0.80 -10.95
N GLY A 10 10.27 -0.10 -10.87
CA GLY A 10 8.94 -0.67 -10.75
C GLY A 10 8.70 -1.54 -9.51
N ILE A 11 9.43 -1.31 -8.43
CA ILE A 11 9.14 -1.91 -7.12
C ILE A 11 7.97 -1.20 -6.42
N GLY A 12 7.59 -0.02 -6.91
CA GLY A 12 6.47 0.73 -6.38
C GLY A 12 6.09 1.94 -7.21
N ILE A 13 5.48 2.90 -6.54
CA ILE A 13 5.08 4.19 -7.09
C ILE A 13 5.75 5.34 -6.35
N GLU A 14 5.76 6.48 -7.01
CA GLU A 14 5.94 7.78 -6.41
C GLU A 14 4.59 8.49 -6.38
N ILE A 15 4.22 9.03 -5.22
CA ILE A 15 3.04 9.89 -5.05
C ILE A 15 3.53 11.33 -5.05
N TRP A 16 2.88 12.21 -5.82
CA TRP A 16 3.29 13.59 -6.02
C TRP A 16 2.09 14.55 -5.94
N GLY A 17 2.31 15.75 -5.43
CA GLY A 17 1.32 16.82 -5.37
C GLY A 17 1.93 18.11 -4.85
N THR A 18 1.16 19.18 -4.79
CA THR A 18 1.56 20.36 -4.01
C THR A 18 1.56 20.03 -2.51
N HIS A 19 2.03 20.96 -1.67
CA HIS A 19 1.94 20.81 -0.21
C HIS A 19 0.50 20.48 0.22
N ASP A 20 -0.47 21.28 -0.23
CA ASP A 20 -1.88 21.15 0.17
C ASP A 20 -2.51 19.87 -0.35
N ASP A 21 -2.10 19.38 -1.52
CA ASP A 21 -2.55 18.10 -2.04
C ASP A 21 -2.14 16.95 -1.13
N ILE A 22 -0.84 16.84 -0.82
CA ILE A 22 -0.31 15.76 0.00
C ILE A 22 -0.81 15.86 1.44
N TYR A 23 -0.91 17.07 1.99
CA TYR A 23 -1.48 17.32 3.31
C TYR A 23 -2.96 16.90 3.39
N THR A 24 -3.76 17.23 2.36
CA THR A 24 -5.18 16.84 2.30
C THR A 24 -5.33 15.32 2.25
N VAL A 25 -4.53 14.65 1.41
CA VAL A 25 -4.53 13.18 1.32
C VAL A 25 -4.11 12.56 2.65
N HIS A 26 -3.05 13.06 3.27
CA HIS A 26 -2.58 12.59 4.58
C HIS A 26 -3.66 12.75 5.66
N SER A 27 -4.27 13.93 5.77
CA SER A 27 -5.30 14.24 6.76
C SER A 27 -6.54 13.35 6.62
N ILE A 28 -6.95 13.06 5.38
CA ILE A 28 -8.07 12.15 5.10
C ILE A 28 -7.70 10.72 5.48
N ILE A 29 -6.51 10.24 5.13
CA ILE A 29 -6.06 8.91 5.53
C ILE A 29 -6.04 8.80 7.05
N GLN A 30 -5.50 9.79 7.76
CA GLN A 30 -5.42 9.83 9.23
C GLN A 30 -6.77 9.71 9.93
N LYS A 31 -7.87 10.16 9.30
CA LYS A 31 -9.22 9.96 9.85
C LYS A 31 -9.58 8.48 10.01
N PHE A 32 -9.04 7.61 9.17
CA PHE A 32 -9.45 6.22 9.03
C PHE A 32 -8.46 5.21 9.61
N TRP A 33 -7.47 5.62 10.41
CA TRP A 33 -6.56 4.70 11.14
C TRP A 33 -6.03 5.35 12.41
N GLY A 34 -5.62 4.54 13.40
CA GLY A 34 -4.99 5.03 14.63
C GLY A 34 -5.93 5.83 15.54
N ASN A 35 -7.24 5.55 15.46
CA ASN A 35 -8.25 6.17 16.32
C ASN A 35 -8.64 5.19 17.43
N GLU A 36 -8.45 5.58 18.69
CA GLU A 36 -8.77 4.78 19.88
C GLU A 36 -10.24 4.30 19.92
N ASN A 37 -11.16 5.03 19.26
CA ASN A 37 -12.55 4.59 19.14
C ASN A 37 -12.71 3.29 18.32
N ASN A 38 -11.72 2.93 17.51
CA ASN A 38 -11.70 1.72 16.69
C ASN A 38 -11.12 0.52 17.45
N ASP A 39 -10.66 0.66 18.70
CA ASP A 39 -10.08 -0.44 19.48
C ASP A 39 -11.08 -1.58 19.74
N ASN A 40 -12.38 -1.26 19.75
CA ASN A 40 -13.45 -2.24 19.87
C ASN A 40 -13.76 -2.97 18.55
N ILE A 41 -13.18 -2.55 17.43
CA ILE A 41 -13.39 -3.17 16.12
C ILE A 41 -12.35 -4.27 15.95
N LYS A 42 -12.82 -5.51 15.84
CA LYS A 42 -11.97 -6.69 15.64
C LYS A 42 -10.89 -6.46 14.57
N ASN A 43 -9.64 -6.80 14.89
CA ASN A 43 -8.45 -6.68 14.03
C ASN A 43 -8.11 -5.25 13.58
N SER A 44 -8.50 -4.22 14.35
CA SER A 44 -8.15 -2.81 14.06
C SER A 44 -6.65 -2.58 14.05
N ASP A 45 -5.93 -3.16 15.01
CA ASP A 45 -4.48 -3.18 15.12
C ASP A 45 -3.78 -3.62 13.81
N GLN A 46 -4.25 -4.71 13.21
CA GLN A 46 -3.68 -5.25 11.97
C GLN A 46 -3.89 -4.30 10.79
N ARG A 47 -5.06 -3.64 10.72
CA ARG A 47 -5.36 -2.65 9.68
C ARG A 47 -4.58 -1.36 9.89
N ASP A 48 -4.45 -0.90 11.12
CA ASP A 48 -3.71 0.31 11.46
C ASP A 48 -2.22 0.14 11.15
N ASN A 49 -1.64 -1.01 11.51
CA ASN A 49 -0.28 -1.36 11.12
C ASN A 49 -0.09 -1.38 9.59
N THR A 50 -1.08 -1.87 8.85
CA THR A 50 -1.11 -1.90 7.37
C THR A 50 -1.19 -0.50 6.74
N ILE A 51 -1.80 0.48 7.40
CA ILE A 51 -1.96 1.86 6.88
C ILE A 51 -0.80 2.76 7.33
N SER A 52 -0.19 2.47 8.47
CA SER A 52 0.82 3.31 9.13
C SER A 52 1.99 3.71 8.23
N GLY A 53 2.48 2.80 7.38
CA GLY A 53 3.58 3.06 6.46
C GLY A 53 3.23 4.11 5.41
N LEU A 54 2.06 3.97 4.76
CA LEU A 54 1.54 4.95 3.82
C LEU A 54 1.35 6.33 4.47
N SER A 55 0.69 6.37 5.64
CA SER A 55 0.46 7.65 6.34
C SER A 55 1.77 8.33 6.71
N ARG A 56 2.76 7.57 7.20
CA ARG A 56 4.10 8.10 7.53
C ARG A 56 4.80 8.69 6.30
N GLU A 57 4.73 8.03 5.15
CA GLU A 57 5.37 8.52 3.92
C GLU A 57 4.70 9.78 3.38
N LEU A 58 3.37 9.87 3.46
CA LEU A 58 2.64 11.09 3.08
C LEU A 58 2.93 12.26 4.02
N ARG A 59 2.96 12.01 5.34
CA ARG A 59 3.33 13.02 6.33
C ARG A 59 4.70 13.63 6.03
N LYS A 60 5.70 12.75 5.94
CA LYS A 60 7.09 13.17 5.68
C LYS A 60 7.24 13.83 4.31
N ALA A 61 6.37 13.52 3.34
CA ALA A 61 6.36 14.20 2.04
C ALA A 61 5.92 15.65 2.15
N HIS A 62 4.75 15.96 2.73
CA HIS A 62 4.32 17.36 2.83
C HIS A 62 5.19 18.18 3.79
N GLU A 63 5.81 17.55 4.80
CA GLU A 63 6.86 18.17 5.64
C GLU A 63 8.17 18.45 4.87
N GLY A 64 8.29 17.99 3.61
CA GLY A 64 9.46 18.20 2.79
C GLY A 64 10.66 17.30 3.11
N SER A 65 10.46 16.23 3.88
CA SER A 65 11.51 15.28 4.30
C SER A 65 11.65 14.07 3.37
N ARG A 66 11.08 14.15 2.16
CA ARG A 66 11.11 13.11 1.12
C ARG A 66 11.58 13.69 -0.21
N LEU A 67 10.79 13.53 -1.27
CA LEU A 67 11.10 14.03 -2.60
C LEU A 67 10.56 15.45 -2.77
N LYS A 68 11.31 16.30 -3.47
CA LYS A 68 10.89 17.65 -3.86
C LYS A 68 11.23 17.93 -5.32
N ARG A 69 10.38 18.68 -5.99
CA ARG A 69 10.59 19.20 -7.34
C ARG A 69 9.97 20.58 -7.48
N LYS A 70 10.53 21.42 -8.34
CA LYS A 70 10.00 22.76 -8.62
C LYS A 70 8.85 22.81 -9.63
N ASN A 71 8.57 21.69 -10.28
CA ASN A 71 7.56 21.58 -11.33
C ASN A 71 6.93 20.19 -11.25
N SER A 72 5.71 20.08 -11.73
CA SER A 72 5.06 18.78 -11.86
C SER A 72 5.69 17.96 -13.00
N HIS A 73 5.30 16.70 -13.10
CA HIS A 73 5.70 15.85 -14.22
C HIS A 73 4.91 16.12 -15.51
N PHE A 74 3.91 16.99 -15.46
CA PHE A 74 2.97 17.25 -16.56
C PHE A 74 2.91 18.72 -17.00
N SER A 75 3.47 19.63 -16.19
CA SER A 75 3.46 21.07 -16.45
C SER A 75 4.84 21.66 -16.23
N PHE A 76 5.18 22.68 -17.01
CA PHE A 76 6.40 23.48 -16.87
C PHE A 76 6.23 24.65 -15.88
N GLU A 77 5.03 24.84 -15.32
CA GLU A 77 4.80 25.86 -14.29
C GLU A 77 5.69 25.58 -13.06
N GLU A 78 6.34 26.64 -12.56
CA GLU A 78 7.21 26.57 -11.38
C GLU A 78 6.35 26.64 -10.11
N ILE A 79 5.93 25.47 -9.63
CA ILE A 79 5.19 25.26 -8.39
C ILE A 79 5.84 24.11 -7.64
N GLU A 80 6.19 24.32 -6.37
CA GLU A 80 6.82 23.28 -5.56
C GLU A 80 5.89 22.07 -5.39
N HIS A 81 6.41 20.90 -5.73
CA HIS A 81 5.77 19.61 -5.58
C HIS A 81 6.57 18.75 -4.61
N PHE A 82 5.82 18.06 -3.77
CA PHE A 82 6.30 17.13 -2.77
C PHE A 82 5.91 15.73 -3.17
N GLY A 83 6.75 14.76 -2.81
CA GLY A 83 6.41 13.37 -3.08
C GLY A 83 7.10 12.37 -2.17
N CYS A 84 6.59 11.15 -2.17
CA CYS A 84 7.15 10.00 -1.46
C CYS A 84 7.12 8.78 -2.36
N LYS A 85 7.85 7.74 -1.94
CA LYS A 85 7.86 6.44 -2.62
C LYS A 85 7.21 5.40 -1.71
N ILE A 86 6.45 4.50 -2.31
CA ILE A 86 5.81 3.38 -1.61
C ILE A 86 5.76 2.16 -2.52
N SER A 87 5.99 0.96 -1.97
CA SER A 87 5.95 -0.27 -2.77
C SER A 87 4.55 -0.54 -3.30
N TRP A 88 4.45 -1.29 -4.39
CA TRP A 88 3.15 -1.66 -4.96
C TRP A 88 2.30 -2.46 -3.98
N VAL A 89 2.93 -3.41 -3.26
CA VAL A 89 2.24 -4.25 -2.29
C VAL A 89 1.68 -3.38 -1.16
N HIS A 90 2.51 -2.50 -0.61
CA HIS A 90 2.12 -1.69 0.53
C HIS A 90 0.93 -0.78 0.19
N ILE A 91 0.96 -0.04 -0.93
CA ILE A 91 -0.17 0.83 -1.30
C ILE A 91 -1.46 0.05 -1.57
N ILE A 92 -1.37 -1.12 -2.22
CA ILE A 92 -2.55 -1.96 -2.52
C ILE A 92 -3.22 -2.41 -1.21
N PHE A 93 -2.42 -2.91 -0.26
CA PHE A 93 -2.92 -3.38 1.03
C PHE A 93 -3.44 -2.22 1.89
N SER A 94 -2.75 -1.09 1.94
CA SER A 94 -3.23 0.11 2.66
C SER A 94 -4.58 0.58 2.14
N LEU A 95 -4.81 0.59 0.82
CA LEU A 95 -6.11 0.97 0.25
C LEU A 95 -7.22 -0.02 0.58
N SER A 96 -6.91 -1.33 0.59
CA SER A 96 -7.88 -2.34 1.04
C SER A 96 -8.23 -2.17 2.52
N ALA A 97 -7.25 -1.91 3.39
CA ALA A 97 -7.49 -1.64 4.81
C ALA A 97 -8.29 -0.34 5.02
N LEU A 98 -7.95 0.74 4.31
CA LEU A 98 -8.67 2.02 4.36
C LEU A 98 -10.14 1.87 3.96
N ARG A 99 -10.42 1.20 2.83
CA ARG A 99 -11.79 0.91 2.39
C ARG A 99 -12.59 0.13 3.42
N TYR A 100 -11.94 -0.76 4.17
CA TYR A 100 -12.59 -1.52 5.23
C TYR A 100 -12.87 -0.64 6.44
N ASN A 101 -11.90 0.17 6.89
CA ASN A 101 -12.07 1.10 8.02
C ASN A 101 -13.16 2.15 7.73
N MET A 102 -13.28 2.62 6.49
CA MET A 102 -14.33 3.54 6.07
C MET A 102 -15.76 3.01 6.27
N ARG A 103 -15.95 1.69 6.44
CA ARG A 103 -17.27 1.11 6.76
C ARG A 103 -17.75 1.42 8.19
N TYR A 104 -16.83 1.82 9.07
CA TYR A 104 -17.08 2.07 10.48
C TYR A 104 -17.10 3.56 10.83
N SER A 105 -17.05 4.44 9.83
CA SER A 105 -17.01 5.89 10.04
C SER A 105 -17.84 6.60 8.98
N GLU A 106 -18.40 7.75 9.32
CA GLU A 106 -19.12 8.56 8.34
C GLU A 106 -18.13 9.09 7.29
N THR A 107 -18.42 8.82 6.02
CA THR A 107 -17.60 9.24 4.88
C THR A 107 -18.28 10.36 4.10
N ASN A 108 -17.53 11.39 3.72
CA ASN A 108 -18.02 12.45 2.83
C ASN A 108 -17.54 12.29 1.38
N LYS A 109 -18.05 13.14 0.48
CA LYS A 109 -17.73 13.11 -0.95
C LYS A 109 -16.25 13.35 -1.24
N LEU A 110 -15.60 14.22 -0.47
CA LEU A 110 -14.16 14.50 -0.65
C LEU A 110 -13.34 13.25 -0.32
N GLU A 111 -13.62 12.58 0.80
CA GLU A 111 -12.93 11.37 1.24
C GLU A 111 -13.07 10.22 0.23
N LEU A 112 -14.30 10.00 -0.28
CA LEU A 112 -14.53 9.03 -1.35
C LEU A 112 -13.78 9.41 -2.64
N SER A 113 -13.74 10.70 -2.99
CA SER A 113 -13.03 11.16 -4.19
C SER A 113 -11.52 10.93 -4.12
N ILE A 114 -10.91 10.95 -2.93
CA ILE A 114 -9.48 10.69 -2.75
C ILE A 114 -9.17 9.20 -2.99
N LEU A 115 -10.02 8.29 -2.50
CA LEU A 115 -9.86 6.86 -2.81
C LEU A 115 -10.01 6.58 -4.31
N MET A 116 -11.02 7.16 -4.95
CA MET A 116 -11.21 7.00 -6.40
C MET A 116 -10.03 7.57 -7.20
N GLN A 117 -9.43 8.67 -6.73
CA GLN A 117 -8.20 9.21 -7.33
C GLN A 117 -7.03 8.25 -7.19
N PHE A 118 -6.86 7.59 -6.04
CA PHE A 118 -5.84 6.55 -5.89
C PHE A 118 -6.05 5.41 -6.87
N GLU A 119 -7.26 4.86 -6.97
CA GLU A 119 -7.60 3.79 -7.91
C GLU A 119 -7.23 4.18 -9.35
N TYR A 120 -7.70 5.35 -9.81
CA TYR A 120 -7.39 5.89 -11.13
C TYR A 120 -5.88 6.03 -11.38
N TRP A 121 -5.15 6.65 -10.44
CA TRP A 121 -3.73 6.93 -10.64
C TRP A 121 -2.86 5.68 -10.56
N LEU A 122 -3.24 4.71 -9.72
CA LEU A 122 -2.58 3.41 -9.63
C LEU A 122 -2.74 2.60 -10.91
N GLU A 123 -3.95 2.49 -11.43
CA GLU A 123 -4.23 1.84 -12.72
C GLU A 123 -3.41 2.48 -13.84
N LYS A 124 -3.46 3.82 -13.93
CA LYS A 124 -2.70 4.58 -14.92
C LYS A 124 -1.20 4.36 -14.78
N SER A 125 -0.67 4.31 -13.55
CA SER A 125 0.75 4.09 -13.28
C SER A 125 1.20 2.68 -13.63
N ALA A 126 0.38 1.67 -13.33
CA ALA A 126 0.65 0.28 -13.67
C ALA A 126 0.67 0.09 -15.20
N ILE A 127 -0.31 0.66 -15.90
CA ILE A 127 -0.38 0.63 -17.37
C ILE A 127 0.79 1.40 -17.98
N ALA A 128 1.17 2.57 -17.42
CA ALA A 128 2.33 3.32 -17.91
C ALA A 128 3.65 2.54 -17.75
N TYR A 129 3.76 1.69 -16.72
CA TYR A 129 4.96 0.90 -16.49
C TYR A 129 5.10 -0.31 -17.44
N ASP A 130 4.03 -1.09 -17.61
CA ASP A 130 4.09 -2.34 -18.41
C ASP A 130 2.84 -2.67 -19.23
N GLY A 131 2.15 -1.64 -19.71
CA GLY A 131 1.06 -1.73 -20.68
C GLY A 131 -0.03 -2.71 -20.26
N LYS A 132 -0.32 -3.69 -21.13
CA LYS A 132 -1.33 -4.73 -20.90
C LYS A 132 -1.07 -5.55 -19.62
N ASN A 133 0.19 -5.76 -19.21
CA ASN A 133 0.48 -6.49 -17.98
C ASN A 133 0.14 -5.67 -16.73
N GLY A 134 0.18 -4.33 -16.82
CA GLY A 134 -0.27 -3.44 -15.76
C GLY A 134 -1.75 -3.58 -15.45
N MET A 135 -2.58 -3.87 -16.47
CA MET A 135 -4.03 -4.10 -16.30
C MET A 135 -4.33 -5.33 -15.43
N ASN A 136 -3.41 -6.28 -15.32
CA ASN A 136 -3.59 -7.44 -14.45
C ASN A 136 -3.64 -7.07 -12.95
N LEU A 137 -3.27 -5.84 -12.58
CA LEU A 137 -3.36 -5.34 -11.21
C LEU A 137 -4.71 -4.67 -10.87
N GLU A 138 -5.55 -4.37 -11.87
CA GLU A 138 -6.84 -3.69 -11.71
C GLU A 138 -7.72 -4.33 -10.60
N PRO A 139 -7.88 -5.67 -10.52
CA PRO A 139 -8.72 -6.25 -9.47
C PRO A 139 -8.22 -5.93 -8.06
N PHE A 140 -6.90 -5.79 -7.88
CA PHE A 140 -6.29 -5.52 -6.58
C PHE A 140 -6.41 -4.05 -6.19
N PHE A 141 -6.39 -3.14 -7.16
CA PHE A 141 -6.71 -1.73 -6.91
C PHE A 141 -8.17 -1.57 -6.47
N ASN A 142 -9.08 -2.40 -7.00
CA ASN A 142 -10.52 -2.32 -6.78
C ASN A 142 -11.07 -3.32 -5.74
N GLY A 143 -10.23 -3.77 -4.80
CA GLY A 143 -10.67 -4.45 -3.59
C GLY A 143 -10.66 -5.98 -3.59
N ALA A 144 -9.89 -6.62 -4.48
CA ALA A 144 -9.71 -8.08 -4.43
C ALA A 144 -9.08 -8.58 -3.11
N ILE A 145 -8.25 -7.77 -2.45
CA ILE A 145 -7.71 -8.07 -1.12
C ILE A 145 -8.73 -7.69 -0.05
N ASN A 146 -9.05 -8.65 0.83
CA ASN A 146 -9.98 -8.41 1.93
C ASN A 146 -9.34 -7.55 3.02
N GLY A 147 -9.77 -6.29 3.10
CA GLY A 147 -9.32 -5.33 4.13
C GLY A 147 -9.61 -5.75 5.57
N GLY A 148 -10.57 -6.65 5.79
CA GLY A 148 -10.96 -7.14 7.12
C GLY A 148 -10.28 -8.43 7.56
N ASP A 149 -9.32 -8.93 6.78
CA ASP A 149 -8.58 -10.14 7.10
C ASP A 149 -7.78 -9.97 8.39
N GLN A 150 -7.84 -10.96 9.28
CA GLN A 150 -7.09 -10.94 10.55
C GLN A 150 -5.57 -11.04 10.36
N TYR A 151 -5.12 -11.49 9.18
CA TYR A 151 -3.71 -11.62 8.82
C TYR A 151 -3.26 -10.53 7.84
N ILE A 152 -4.05 -9.47 7.61
CA ILE A 152 -3.80 -8.47 6.57
C ILE A 152 -2.39 -7.86 6.63
N TYR A 153 -1.87 -7.61 7.83
CA TYR A 153 -0.53 -7.05 8.02
C TYR A 153 0.56 -8.05 7.68
N LEU A 154 0.42 -9.29 8.16
CA LEU A 154 1.35 -10.39 7.83
C LEU A 154 1.33 -10.72 6.34
N LEU A 155 0.17 -10.63 5.69
CA LEU A 155 0.03 -10.78 4.25
C LEU A 155 0.78 -9.67 3.50
N LEU A 156 0.61 -8.40 3.93
CA LEU A 156 1.37 -7.26 3.39
C LEU A 156 2.87 -7.55 3.48
N TRP A 157 3.38 -7.86 4.68
CA TRP A 157 4.82 -8.06 4.91
C TRP A 157 5.36 -9.22 4.08
N SER A 158 4.68 -10.36 4.09
CA SER A 158 5.12 -11.56 3.38
C SER A 158 5.21 -11.36 1.87
N ILE A 159 4.18 -10.72 1.30
CA ILE A 159 4.09 -10.49 -0.13
C ILE A 159 5.08 -9.40 -0.55
N ASP A 160 5.26 -8.35 0.27
CA ASP A 160 6.21 -7.27 -0.01
C ASP A 160 7.64 -7.79 0.03
N ALA A 161 8.00 -8.59 1.04
CA ALA A 161 9.31 -9.22 1.13
C ALA A 161 9.61 -10.11 -0.11
N ASP A 162 8.68 -10.99 -0.47
CA ASP A 162 8.81 -11.85 -1.66
C ASP A 162 8.93 -11.04 -2.95
N PHE A 163 8.19 -9.93 -3.05
CA PHE A 163 8.24 -9.05 -4.22
C PHE A 163 9.57 -8.28 -4.31
N LEU A 164 10.07 -7.74 -3.19
CA LEU A 164 11.33 -7.01 -3.12
C LEU A 164 12.53 -7.92 -3.43
N ARG A 165 12.49 -9.20 -3.02
CA ARG A 165 13.50 -10.22 -3.38
C ARG A 165 13.62 -10.46 -4.89
N LEU A 166 12.61 -10.11 -5.68
CA LEU A 166 12.68 -10.17 -7.15
C LEU A 166 13.51 -9.03 -7.77
N LYS A 167 13.96 -8.05 -6.97
CA LYS A 167 14.86 -6.95 -7.36
C LYS A 167 14.31 -6.02 -8.45
N GLY A 168 12.98 -5.94 -8.57
CA GLY A 168 12.30 -5.03 -9.49
C GLY A 168 12.44 -5.38 -10.98
N GLY A 169 12.20 -4.39 -11.82
CA GLY A 169 12.07 -4.50 -13.27
C GLY A 169 10.73 -5.08 -13.71
N LYS A 170 10.50 -5.10 -15.03
CA LYS A 170 9.26 -5.64 -15.62
C LYS A 170 9.04 -7.12 -15.27
N ARG A 171 10.12 -7.90 -15.13
CA ARG A 171 10.04 -9.32 -14.76
C ARG A 171 9.45 -9.50 -13.36
N ALA A 172 9.90 -8.72 -12.38
CA ALA A 172 9.33 -8.76 -11.04
C ALA A 172 7.88 -8.27 -11.06
N PHE A 173 7.63 -7.12 -11.68
CA PHE A 173 6.30 -6.52 -11.75
C PHE A 173 5.24 -7.46 -12.35
N ARG A 174 5.58 -8.21 -13.41
CA ARG A 174 4.66 -9.22 -13.99
C ARG A 174 4.32 -10.38 -13.07
N LYS A 175 5.15 -10.67 -12.06
CA LYS A 175 4.87 -11.69 -11.05
C LYS A 175 3.98 -11.17 -9.92
N LEU A 176 3.88 -9.86 -9.74
CA LEU A 176 3.13 -9.24 -8.65
C LEU A 176 1.66 -9.74 -8.56
N PRO A 177 0.88 -9.82 -9.66
CA PRO A 177 -0.49 -10.35 -9.57
C PRO A 177 -0.56 -11.77 -9.00
N GLN A 178 0.43 -12.63 -9.30
CA GLN A 178 0.48 -13.99 -8.77
C GLN A 178 0.83 -14.00 -7.28
N LEU A 179 1.73 -13.12 -6.83
CA LEU A 179 2.05 -12.98 -5.40
C LEU A 179 0.84 -12.46 -4.61
N LEU A 180 0.12 -11.47 -5.16
CA LEU A 180 -1.05 -10.86 -4.52
C LEU A 180 -2.23 -11.82 -4.32
N LYS A 181 -2.29 -12.94 -5.05
CA LYS A 181 -3.31 -13.98 -4.81
C LYS A 181 -3.27 -14.52 -3.39
N ARG A 182 -2.09 -14.55 -2.74
CA ARG A 182 -1.95 -14.90 -1.32
C ARG A 182 -2.82 -14.03 -0.42
N GLY A 183 -3.10 -12.77 -0.80
CA GLY A 183 -3.99 -11.86 -0.08
C GLY A 183 -5.46 -11.92 -0.46
N VAL A 184 -5.86 -12.80 -1.39
CA VAL A 184 -7.24 -12.96 -1.84
C VAL A 184 -7.85 -14.18 -1.14
N MET A 185 -8.85 -13.95 -0.31
CA MET A 185 -9.52 -15.01 0.45
C MET A 185 -10.04 -16.15 -0.45
N PHE A 186 -10.03 -17.36 0.10
CA PHE A 186 -10.50 -18.60 -0.54
C PHE A 186 -9.70 -19.06 -1.77
N THR A 187 -8.62 -18.37 -2.13
CA THR A 187 -7.66 -18.91 -3.11
C THR A 187 -6.80 -20.01 -2.48
N PRO A 188 -6.26 -20.96 -3.28
CA PRO A 188 -5.29 -21.94 -2.80
C PRO A 188 -4.08 -21.28 -2.14
N GLU A 189 -3.56 -20.19 -2.72
CA GLU A 189 -2.41 -19.45 -2.21
C GLU A 189 -2.68 -18.85 -0.81
N TYR A 190 -3.88 -18.30 -0.59
CA TYR A 190 -4.30 -17.82 0.73
C TYR A 190 -4.42 -18.98 1.74
N GLN A 191 -5.08 -20.08 1.35
CA GLN A 191 -5.29 -21.23 2.24
C GLN A 191 -3.98 -21.89 2.67
N GLU A 192 -3.00 -21.96 1.76
CA GLU A 192 -1.67 -22.46 2.07
C GLU A 192 -0.96 -21.57 3.09
N TYR A 193 -0.99 -20.25 2.86
CA TYR A 193 -0.36 -19.29 3.78
C TYR A 193 -1.07 -19.23 5.14
N GLU A 194 -2.39 -19.33 5.18
CA GLU A 194 -3.15 -19.41 6.42
C GLU A 194 -2.75 -20.65 7.25
N LYS A 195 -2.58 -21.81 6.60
CA LYS A 195 -2.10 -23.03 7.27
C LYS A 195 -0.69 -22.84 7.82
N PHE A 196 0.19 -22.20 7.04
CA PHE A 196 1.56 -21.88 7.45
C PHE A 196 1.56 -20.98 8.70
N ILE A 197 0.82 -19.86 8.70
CA ILE A 197 0.71 -18.96 9.86
C ILE A 197 0.17 -19.71 11.08
N LYS A 198 -0.92 -20.47 10.93
CA LYS A 198 -1.51 -21.23 12.06
C LYS A 198 -0.54 -22.25 12.65
N SER A 199 0.27 -22.89 11.80
CA SER A 199 1.34 -23.79 12.25
C SER A 199 2.40 -23.04 13.05
N ASP A 200 2.85 -21.88 12.57
CA ASP A 200 3.90 -21.11 13.23
C ASP A 200 3.44 -20.47 14.55
N LEU A 201 2.23 -19.93 14.61
CA LEU A 201 1.64 -19.44 15.86
C LEU A 201 1.60 -20.55 16.92
N LYS A 202 1.22 -21.77 16.53
CA LYS A 202 1.20 -22.93 17.43
C LYS A 202 2.61 -23.36 17.84
N ARG A 203 3.56 -23.37 16.91
CA ARG A 203 4.96 -23.76 17.14
C ARG A 203 5.69 -22.79 18.07
N LEU A 204 5.46 -21.49 17.88
CA LEU A 204 6.11 -20.42 18.63
C LEU A 204 5.33 -20.02 19.90
N ASN A 205 4.09 -20.49 20.05
CA ASN A 205 3.20 -20.16 21.17
C ASN A 205 3.07 -18.64 21.37
N CYS A 206 2.77 -17.92 20.28
CA CYS A 206 2.68 -16.47 20.25
C CYS A 206 1.35 -16.01 19.62
N GLU A 207 1.01 -14.75 19.84
CA GLU A 207 -0.13 -14.11 19.19
C GLU A 207 0.22 -13.61 17.78
N ILE A 208 -0.81 -13.35 16.96
CA ILE A 208 -0.64 -12.84 15.59
C ILE A 208 0.18 -11.55 15.56
N SER A 209 -0.04 -10.67 16.54
CA SER A 209 0.68 -9.39 16.71
C SER A 209 2.17 -9.55 17.03
N GLN A 210 2.59 -10.73 17.48
CA GLN A 210 3.96 -11.04 17.86
C GLN A 210 4.70 -11.83 16.78
N LEU A 211 3.99 -12.28 15.74
CA LEU A 211 4.60 -13.06 14.67
C LEU A 211 5.35 -12.11 13.72
N GLU A 212 6.66 -12.32 13.60
CA GLU A 212 7.51 -11.57 12.68
C GLU A 212 7.86 -12.45 11.47
N ILE A 213 8.05 -11.79 10.32
CA ILE A 213 8.50 -12.44 9.08
C ILE A 213 10.00 -12.21 8.97
N ASP A 214 10.74 -13.28 8.65
CA ASP A 214 12.16 -13.13 8.35
C ASP A 214 12.35 -12.43 7.00
N ASP A 215 12.78 -11.18 7.07
CA ASP A 215 13.15 -10.31 5.97
C ASP A 215 14.54 -9.71 6.15
N SER A 216 15.37 -10.33 7.00
CA SER A 216 16.72 -9.88 7.34
C SER A 216 17.66 -9.81 6.12
N ASP A 217 17.31 -10.47 5.02
CA ASP A 217 18.03 -10.43 3.75
C ASP A 217 17.71 -9.21 2.88
N ILE A 218 16.72 -8.39 3.26
CA ILE A 218 16.24 -7.25 2.48
C ILE A 218 16.84 -5.94 3.01
N ASP A 219 17.61 -5.26 2.15
CA ASP A 219 18.13 -3.93 2.42
C ASP A 219 17.07 -2.85 2.07
N TYR A 220 16.22 -2.54 3.06
CA TYR A 220 15.17 -1.53 2.94
C TYR A 220 15.72 -0.10 2.77
N GLU A 221 16.93 0.18 3.24
CA GLU A 221 17.54 1.52 3.17
C GLU A 221 18.06 1.82 1.76
N ASN A 222 18.61 0.81 1.09
CA ASN A 222 19.22 0.97 -0.24
C ASN A 222 18.37 0.38 -1.37
N LEU A 223 17.05 0.31 -1.21
CA LEU A 223 16.14 -0.10 -2.26
C LEU A 223 16.33 0.73 -3.53
N LYS A 224 16.56 0.04 -4.64
CA LYS A 224 16.63 0.66 -5.96
C LYS A 224 15.22 0.89 -6.48
N TRP A 225 14.64 2.03 -6.13
CA TRP A 225 13.34 2.50 -6.62
C TRP A 225 13.31 2.71 -8.13
#